data_AF-A0A1A3PWV9-F1
#
_entry.id   AF-A0A1A3PWV9-F1
#
_cell.length_a   1.000
_cell.length_b   1.000
_cell.length_c   1.000
_cell.angle_alpha   90.00
_cell.angle_beta   90.00
_cell.angle_gamma   90.00
#
_symmetry.space_group_name_H-M   'P 1'
#
loop_
_entity.id
_entity.type
_entity.pdbx_description
1 polymer ?
#
loop_
_entity_poly.entity_id
_entity_poly.type
_entity_poly.pdbx_seq_one_letter_code
_entity_poly.pdbx_strand_id
1 'polypeptide(L)'
;MPQGVIKQTNEDMLHIATSGQSLCDDYSAQTRALVNVANELAVTHMRGAAGTAVLNKTTELQATVDRMTHTASEKYQGIGQFAHAGQNSAHEASSRIMAIQSA
;
A
#
# COMPACT_ATOMS: atom_id res chain seq x y z
N MET A 1 -27.10 -6.48 13.48
CA MET A 1 -25.79 -6.87 12.88
C MET A 1 -24.82 -7.05 14.04
N PRO A 2 -24.07 -8.15 14.15
CA PRO A 2 -23.06 -8.24 15.20
C PRO A 2 -22.03 -7.13 15.00
N GLN A 3 -21.79 -6.31 16.02
CA GLN A 3 -20.73 -5.30 15.99
C GLN A 3 -19.40 -6.02 15.73
N GLY A 4 -18.67 -5.59 14.70
CA GLY A 4 -17.46 -6.26 14.25
C GLY A 4 -16.41 -6.30 15.35
N VAL A 5 -16.15 -7.49 15.90
CA VAL A 5 -15.03 -7.71 16.80
C VAL A 5 -13.77 -7.70 15.95
N ILE A 6 -12.91 -6.70 16.15
CA ILE A 6 -11.57 -6.67 15.55
C ILE A 6 -10.75 -7.76 16.22
N LYS A 7 -10.37 -8.78 15.43
CA LYS A 7 -9.63 -9.94 15.94
C LYS A 7 -8.11 -9.72 16.00
N GLN A 8 -7.61 -8.71 15.30
CA GLN A 8 -6.18 -8.35 15.27
C GLN A 8 -5.84 -7.38 16.39
N THR A 9 -4.63 -7.51 16.94
CA THR A 9 -4.08 -6.51 17.86
C THR A 9 -3.64 -5.26 17.08
N ASN A 10 -3.44 -4.14 17.79
CA ASN A 10 -2.88 -2.94 17.16
C ASN A 10 -1.48 -3.19 16.57
N GLU A 11 -0.68 -4.04 17.20
CA GLU A 11 0.64 -4.42 16.71
C GLU A 11 0.55 -5.20 15.38
N ASP A 12 -0.36 -6.18 15.30
CA ASP A 12 -0.60 -6.93 14.06
C ASP A 12 -1.04 -6.00 12.92
N MET A 13 -1.92 -5.04 13.22
CA MET A 13 -2.40 -4.08 12.23
C MET A 13 -1.28 -3.16 11.73
N LEU A 14 -0.39 -2.68 12.61
CA LEU A 14 0.78 -1.89 12.22
C LEU A 14 1.77 -2.69 11.37
N HIS A 15 1.98 -3.96 11.73
CA HIS A 15 2.82 -4.85 10.94
C HIS A 15 2.25 -5.06 9.54
N ILE A 16 0.95 -5.33 9.43
CA ILE A 16 0.26 -5.48 8.14
C ILE A 16 0.35 -4.18 7.32
N ALA A 17 0.13 -3.03 7.94
CA ALA A 17 0.24 -1.73 7.26
C ALA A 17 1.63 -1.50 6.67
N THR A 18 2.67 -1.78 7.44
CA THR A 18 4.07 -1.60 7.02
C THR A 18 4.46 -2.57 5.90
N SER A 19 4.17 -3.86 6.09
CA SER A 19 4.44 -4.89 5.09
C SER A 19 3.66 -4.64 3.80
N GLY A 20 2.39 -4.24 3.91
CA GLY A 20 1.54 -3.92 2.77
C GLY A 20 2.05 -2.71 1.97
N GLN A 21 2.54 -1.67 2.65
CA GLN A 21 3.15 -0.52 2.00
C GLN A 21 4.40 -0.93 1.22
N SER A 22 5.31 -1.71 1.84
CA SER A 22 6.51 -2.22 1.18
C SER A 22 6.17 -3.02 -0.09
N LEU A 23 5.15 -3.89 -0.02
CA LEU A 23 4.70 -4.67 -1.18
C LEU A 23 4.17 -3.80 -2.31
N CYS A 24 3.51 -2.67 -2.01
CA CYS A 24 3.06 -1.73 -3.03
C CYS A 24 4.25 -1.07 -3.73
N ASP A 25 5.26 -0.67 -2.97
CA ASP A 25 6.46 -0.01 -3.47
C ASP A 25 7.28 -0.98 -4.35
N ASP A 26 7.47 -2.22 -3.88
CA ASP A 26 8.16 -3.29 -4.60
C ASP A 26 7.45 -3.62 -5.92
N TYR A 27 6.12 -3.79 -5.88
CA TYR A 27 5.35 -4.11 -7.07
C TYR A 27 5.38 -2.98 -8.11
N SER A 28 5.32 -1.72 -7.67
CA SER A 28 5.46 -0.56 -8.55
C SER A 28 6.85 -0.51 -9.19
N ALA A 29 7.91 -0.73 -8.40
CA ALA A 29 9.29 -0.74 -8.88
C ALA A 29 9.55 -1.87 -9.89
N GLN A 30 9.09 -3.08 -9.61
CA GLN A 30 9.22 -4.23 -10.52
C GLN A 30 8.47 -3.99 -11.83
N THR A 31 7.26 -3.43 -11.77
CA THR A 31 6.49 -3.10 -12.98
C THR A 31 7.22 -2.07 -13.83
N ARG A 32 7.79 -1.02 -13.22
CA ARG A 32 8.59 -0.02 -13.95
C ARG A 32 9.79 -0.64 -14.64
N ALA A 33 10.48 -1.58 -13.99
CA ALA A 33 11.60 -2.30 -14.61
C ALA A 33 11.15 -3.10 -15.85
N LEU A 34 10.01 -3.81 -15.76
CA LEU A 34 9.45 -4.54 -16.91
C LEU A 34 9.05 -3.60 -18.06
N VAL A 35 8.39 -2.49 -17.74
CA VAL A 35 7.99 -1.46 -18.70
C VAL A 35 9.21 -0.88 -19.42
N ASN A 36 10.31 -0.61 -18.69
CA ASN A 36 11.53 -0.08 -19.27
C ASN A 36 12.16 -1.05 -20.29
N VAL A 37 12.25 -2.34 -19.95
CA VAL A 37 12.76 -3.37 -20.87
C VAL A 37 11.90 -3.50 -22.12
N ALA A 38 10.57 -3.50 -21.96
CA ALA A 38 9.64 -3.58 -23.07
C ALA A 38 9.71 -2.33 -23.97
N ASN A 39 9.87 -1.15 -23.38
CA ASN A 39 10.05 0.10 -24.11
C ASN A 39 11.36 0.13 -24.90
N GLU A 40 12.46 -0.34 -24.32
CA GLU A 40 13.76 -0.45 -25.00
C GLU A 40 13.67 -1.37 -26.21
N LEU A 41 13.03 -2.53 -26.06
CA LEU A 41 12.77 -3.46 -27.17
C LEU A 41 11.95 -2.79 -28.27
N ALA A 42 10.88 -2.09 -27.89
CA ALA A 42 9.97 -1.43 -28.81
C ALA A 42 10.65 -0.31 -29.62
N VAL A 43 11.52 0.48 -28.97
CA VAL A 43 12.23 1.60 -29.60
C VAL A 43 13.40 1.10 -30.45
N THR A 44 14.14 0.10 -29.99
CA THR A 44 15.41 -0.30 -30.60
C THR A 44 15.24 -1.37 -31.68
N HIS A 45 14.31 -2.30 -31.48
CA HIS A 45 14.25 -3.53 -32.27
C HIS A 45 12.93 -3.74 -33.02
N MET A 46 11.90 -2.93 -32.75
CA MET A 46 10.61 -3.04 -33.43
C MET A 46 10.43 -1.88 -34.42
N ARG A 47 9.94 -2.18 -35.63
CA ARG A 47 9.65 -1.17 -36.67
C ARG A 47 8.16 -1.02 -36.89
N GLY A 48 7.73 0.22 -37.15
CA GLY A 48 6.35 0.54 -37.51
C GLY A 48 5.36 0.26 -36.37
N ALA A 49 4.15 -0.17 -36.75
CA ALA A 49 3.01 -0.30 -35.84
C ALA A 49 3.24 -1.24 -34.65
N ALA A 50 4.14 -2.22 -34.77
CA ALA A 50 4.42 -3.16 -33.70
C ALA A 50 5.11 -2.48 -32.50
N GLY A 51 6.09 -1.59 -32.75
CA GLY A 51 6.76 -0.83 -31.68
C GLY A 51 5.78 0.12 -30.99
N THR A 52 4.97 0.85 -31.77
CA THR A 52 3.92 1.72 -31.23
C THR A 52 2.92 0.97 -30.36
N ALA A 53 2.50 -0.24 -30.78
CA ALA A 53 1.56 -1.05 -30.01
C ALA A 53 2.14 -1.47 -28.65
N VAL A 54 3.42 -1.85 -28.59
CA VAL A 54 4.09 -2.18 -27.32
C VAL A 54 4.17 -0.96 -26.42
N LEU A 55 4.60 0.20 -26.93
CA LEU A 55 4.67 1.44 -26.15
C LEU A 55 3.31 1.86 -25.58
N ASN A 56 2.23 1.68 -26.35
CA ASN A 56 0.88 1.95 -25.85
C ASN A 56 0.51 0.99 -24.71
N LYS A 57 0.81 -0.30 -24.86
CA LYS A 57 0.50 -1.30 -23.82
C LYS A 57 1.34 -1.15 -22.56
N THR A 58 2.60 -0.79 -22.67
CA THR A 58 3.43 -0.50 -21.49
C THR A 58 2.95 0.76 -20.76
N THR A 59 2.48 1.77 -21.50
CA THR A 59 1.87 2.97 -20.92
C THR A 59 0.57 2.65 -20.18
N GLU A 60 -0.32 1.86 -20.78
CA GLU A 60 -1.56 1.38 -20.13
C GLU A 60 -1.27 0.57 -18.86
N LEU A 61 -0.28 -0.32 -18.92
CA LEU A 61 0.15 -1.13 -17.78
C LEU A 61 0.66 -0.25 -16.64
N GLN A 62 1.56 0.69 -16.92
CA GLN A 62 2.11 1.59 -15.92
C GLN A 62 1.00 2.39 -15.23
N ALA A 63 0.09 2.99 -16.00
CA ALA A 63 -1.04 3.74 -15.45
C ALA A 63 -1.98 2.88 -14.58
N THR A 64 -2.17 1.61 -14.95
CA THR A 64 -3.00 0.67 -14.19
C THR A 64 -2.33 0.32 -12.86
N VAL A 65 -1.03 0.01 -12.88
CA VAL A 65 -0.27 -0.34 -11.68
C VAL A 65 -0.12 0.85 -10.74
N ASP A 66 0.13 2.05 -11.27
CA ASP A 66 0.22 3.26 -10.44
C ASP A 66 -1.10 3.51 -9.70
N ARG A 67 -2.24 3.39 -10.39
CA ARG A 67 -3.56 3.52 -9.74
C ARG A 67 -3.79 2.44 -8.67
N MET A 68 -3.43 1.21 -8.98
CA MET A 68 -3.64 0.07 -8.08
C MET A 68 -2.79 0.21 -6.81
N THR A 69 -1.49 0.48 -6.97
CA THR A 69 -0.55 0.64 -5.85
C THR A 69 -0.87 1.87 -5.02
N HIS A 70 -1.30 2.97 -5.63
CA HIS A 70 -1.79 4.15 -4.91
C HIS A 70 -3.03 3.81 -4.06
N THR A 71 -4.04 3.19 -4.65
CA THR A 71 -5.28 2.80 -3.94
C THR A 71 -5.01 1.80 -2.81
N ALA A 72 -4.07 0.88 -3.01
CA ALA A 72 -3.67 -0.08 -1.98
C ALA A 72 -2.89 0.60 -0.85
N SER A 73 -1.95 1.49 -1.18
CA SER A 73 -1.18 2.28 -0.23
C SER A 73 -2.08 3.10 0.70
N GLU A 74 -3.09 3.80 0.16
CA GLU A 74 -4.08 4.52 0.97
C GLU A 74 -4.78 3.63 2.00
N LYS A 75 -5.10 2.38 1.64
CA LYS A 75 -5.73 1.43 2.55
C LYS A 75 -4.79 0.99 3.66
N TYR A 76 -3.53 0.70 3.34
CA TYR A 76 -2.53 0.35 4.35
C TYR A 76 -2.21 1.51 5.29
N GLN A 77 -2.15 2.74 4.77
CA GLN A 77 -2.06 3.95 5.60
C GLN A 77 -3.26 4.07 6.55
N GLY A 78 -4.48 3.83 6.06
CA GLY A 78 -5.68 3.83 6.90
C GLY A 78 -5.64 2.79 8.02
N ILE A 79 -5.14 1.57 7.73
CA ILE A 79 -4.93 0.53 8.76
C ILE A 79 -3.93 1.01 9.81
N GLY A 80 -2.81 1.60 9.41
CA GLY A 80 -1.81 2.13 10.33
C GLY A 80 -2.34 3.25 11.21
N GLN A 81 -3.06 4.22 10.62
CA GLN A 81 -3.71 5.31 11.37
C GLN A 81 -4.72 4.79 12.39
N PHE A 82 -5.53 3.81 12.00
CA PHE A 82 -6.49 3.18 12.89
C PHE A 82 -5.80 2.48 14.08
N ALA A 83 -4.74 1.72 13.82
CA ALA A 83 -4.00 1.03 14.87
C ALA A 83 -3.34 2.00 15.86
N HIS A 84 -2.77 3.11 15.37
CA HIS A 84 -2.22 4.18 16.22
C HIS A 84 -3.30 4.86 17.07
N ALA A 85 -4.47 5.17 16.50
CA ALA A 85 -5.59 5.73 17.26
C ALA A 85 -6.04 4.77 18.38
N GLY A 86 -6.07 3.46 18.12
CA GLY A 86 -6.35 2.44 19.11
C GLY A 86 -5.31 2.41 20.24
N GLN A 87 -4.02 2.51 19.92
CA GLN A 87 -2.95 2.56 20.93
C GLN A 87 -3.06 3.81 21.82
N ASN A 88 -3.28 4.99 21.22
CA ASN A 88 -3.42 6.23 21.97
C ASN A 88 -4.63 6.19 22.91
N SER A 89 -5.76 5.67 22.43
CA SER A 89 -6.97 5.52 23.26
C SER A 89 -6.73 4.58 24.46
N ALA A 90 -6.00 3.49 24.26
CA ALA A 90 -5.64 2.57 25.35
C ALA A 90 -4.69 3.21 26.38
N HIS A 91 -3.71 3.99 25.92
CA HIS A 91 -2.80 4.73 26.79
C HIS A 91 -3.53 5.80 27.61
N GLU A 92 -4.46 6.54 27.00
CA GLU A 92 -5.28 7.53 27.71
C GLU A 92 -6.16 6.87 28.79
N ALA A 93 -6.80 5.74 28.47
CA ALA A 93 -7.60 4.99 29.44
C ALA A 93 -6.77 4.49 30.62
N SER A 94 -5.59 3.91 30.36
CA SER A 94 -4.68 3.43 31.40
C SER A 94 -4.17 4.56 32.29
N SER A 95 -3.79 5.70 31.69
CA SER A 95 -3.33 6.89 32.41
C SER A 95 -4.41 7.45 33.36
N ARG A 96 -5.68 7.47 32.91
CA ARG A 96 -6.81 7.88 33.77
C ARG A 96 -7.02 6.93 34.94
N ILE A 97 -6.92 5.62 34.72
CA ILE A 97 -7.06 4.62 35.78
C ILE A 97 -5.96 4.77 36.82
N MET A 98 -4.70 4.93 36.39
CA MET A 98 -3.59 5.17 37.31
C MET A 98 -3.79 6.45 38.12
N ALA A 99 -4.23 7.54 37.47
CA ALA A 99 -4.51 8.80 38.15
C ALA A 99 -5.60 8.66 39.24
N ILE A 100 -6.64 7.84 39.00
CA ILE A 100 -7.68 7.54 39.99
C ILE A 100 -7.14 6.66 41.13
N GLN A 101 -6.29 5.67 40.84
CA GLN A 101 -5.71 4.78 41.86
C GLN A 101 -4.66 5.47 42.74
N SER A 102 -4.02 6.51 42.23
CA SER A 102 -3.02 7.32 42.97
C SER A 102 -3.60 8.51 43.74
N ALA A 103 -4.92 8.74 43.66
CA ALA A 103 -5.65 9.79 44.37
C ALA A 103 -6.31 9.24 45.64
#